data_AF-A0A0D2FFM1-F1
#
_entry.id   AF-A0A0D2FFM1-F1
#
_cell.length_a   1.000
_cell.length_b   1.000
_cell.length_c   1.000
_cell.angle_alpha   90.00
_cell.angle_beta   90.00
_cell.angle_gamma   90.00
#
_symmetry.space_group_name_H-M   'P 1'
#
loop_
_entity.id
_entity.type
_entity.pdbx_description
1 polymer ?
#
loop_
_entity_poly.entity_id
_entity_poly.type
_entity_poly.pdbx_seq_one_letter_code
_entity_poly.pdbx_strand_id
1 'polypeptide(L)'
;MQLDSHRRQLSITMPCQWTRGWARRTQQATMADSTTTMAPCCSSSPDVETWRDIRRYNLRMMRKQVRYIVLLMALIEALRVGPIQIVYAGKHGYPAPAEDDFGIAYTMGYFVSWLYVCIFMIIWVPFFQWWVDKVFPDTSEDPSKPSFAMKVMCFLKKVNMILLPVSIGISFITYACYVVHTFVYVDSRPYGSKTLPKNTRKNWAVRAFMLLGTAMTTSLGYGAFQILANMDLAHVKTLEYALIVVPVQINFGILLGTVMQFRMEKRLARKQALQAVRTEEGFADEKAALMEV
;
A
#
# COMPACT_ATOMS: atom_id res chain seq x y z
N MET A 1 44.43 -1.49 -48.13
CA MET A 1 43.15 -2.05 -47.66
C MET A 1 43.45 -2.85 -46.40
N GLN A 2 43.24 -2.24 -45.25
CA GLN A 2 43.74 -2.72 -43.96
C GLN A 2 42.53 -2.88 -43.03
N LEU A 3 42.40 -4.09 -42.49
CA LEU A 3 41.23 -4.58 -41.76
C LEU A 3 41.00 -3.85 -40.43
N ASP A 4 39.78 -3.35 -40.26
CA ASP A 4 39.23 -2.91 -38.98
C ASP A 4 39.06 -4.12 -38.04
N SER A 5 39.89 -4.16 -37.00
CA SER A 5 39.79 -5.11 -35.90
C SER A 5 40.37 -4.44 -34.67
N HIS A 6 39.54 -3.87 -33.80
CA HIS A 6 39.76 -3.91 -32.35
C HIS A 6 38.48 -3.54 -31.57
N ARG A 7 37.86 -4.62 -31.05
CA ARG A 7 37.10 -4.74 -29.79
C ARG A 7 36.60 -3.46 -29.11
N ARG A 8 35.27 -3.26 -29.19
CA ARG A 8 34.50 -2.56 -28.13
C ARG A 8 34.48 -3.45 -26.87
N GLN A 9 35.20 -3.07 -25.82
CA GLN A 9 34.93 -3.57 -24.48
C GLN A 9 33.67 -2.86 -23.95
N LEU A 10 32.54 -3.56 -23.98
CA LEU A 10 31.35 -3.18 -23.21
C LEU A 10 31.57 -3.62 -21.75
N SER A 11 32.07 -2.71 -20.91
CA SER A 11 31.98 -2.87 -19.46
C SER A 11 30.53 -2.66 -19.02
N ILE A 12 29.73 -3.73 -19.09
CA ILE A 12 28.42 -3.76 -18.45
C ILE A 12 28.65 -3.89 -16.95
N THR A 13 28.96 -2.76 -16.30
CA THR A 13 28.71 -2.61 -14.87
C THR A 13 27.25 -2.23 -14.74
N MET A 14 26.39 -3.19 -14.37
CA MET A 14 25.03 -2.87 -13.96
C MET A 14 25.09 -2.19 -12.58
N PRO A 15 24.79 -0.89 -12.45
CA PRO A 15 24.69 -0.28 -11.13
C PRO A 15 23.34 -0.68 -10.56
N CYS A 16 23.37 -1.49 -9.50
CA CYS A 16 22.21 -1.88 -8.70
C CYS A 16 21.31 -0.67 -8.43
N GLN A 17 20.03 -0.74 -8.83
CA GLN A 17 19.08 0.39 -8.70
C GLN A 17 18.83 0.85 -7.25
N TRP A 18 19.25 0.05 -6.26
CA TRP A 18 19.07 0.35 -4.83
C TRP A 18 20.01 1.45 -4.32
N THR A 19 21.17 1.69 -4.96
CA THR A 19 22.13 2.72 -4.50
C THR A 19 21.81 4.13 -5.00
N ARG A 20 21.00 4.29 -6.05
CA ARG A 20 20.63 5.63 -6.58
C ARG A 20 19.80 6.46 -5.58
N GLY A 21 19.01 5.80 -4.73
CA GLY A 21 18.17 6.48 -3.72
C GLY A 21 18.95 7.04 -2.53
N TRP A 22 20.15 6.51 -2.29
CA TRP A 22 21.09 7.01 -1.27
C TRP A 22 22.06 8.02 -1.88
N ALA A 23 22.68 7.72 -3.03
CA ALA A 23 23.64 8.62 -3.69
C ALA A 23 23.02 9.97 -4.11
N ARG A 24 21.75 9.99 -4.54
CA ARG A 24 21.07 11.25 -4.89
C ARG A 24 20.78 12.14 -3.66
N ARG A 25 20.66 11.53 -2.47
CA ARG A 25 20.47 12.27 -1.20
C ARG A 25 21.78 12.87 -0.70
N THR A 26 22.91 12.18 -0.91
CA THR A 26 24.24 12.69 -0.54
C THR A 26 24.73 13.76 -1.52
N GLN A 27 24.46 13.62 -2.83
CA GLN A 27 24.89 14.60 -3.85
C GLN A 27 24.15 15.94 -3.77
N GLN A 28 22.89 15.98 -3.32
CA GLN A 28 22.20 17.25 -3.07
C GLN A 28 22.76 18.00 -1.86
N ALA A 29 23.48 17.33 -0.95
CA ALA A 29 24.15 17.95 0.18
C ALA A 29 25.57 18.46 -0.15
N THR A 30 26.20 17.98 -1.23
CA THR A 30 27.60 18.31 -1.55
C THR A 30 27.78 19.42 -2.58
N MET A 31 26.71 19.88 -3.25
CA MET A 31 26.80 20.97 -4.24
C MET A 31 26.38 22.35 -3.71
N ALA A 32 26.16 22.48 -2.40
CA ALA A 32 25.77 23.76 -1.78
C ALA A 32 26.94 24.53 -1.15
N ASP A 33 28.15 23.97 -1.08
CA ASP A 33 29.31 24.66 -0.50
C ASP A 33 30.57 24.45 -1.34
N SER A 34 30.84 25.41 -2.21
CA SER A 34 32.19 25.70 -2.67
C SER A 34 32.45 27.18 -2.56
N THR A 35 32.58 27.66 -1.32
CA THR A 35 33.49 28.77 -1.00
C THR A 35 33.86 28.77 0.49
N THR A 36 35.13 28.50 0.75
CA THR A 36 35.93 29.03 1.87
C THR A 36 35.66 28.49 3.30
N THR A 37 36.47 27.48 3.64
CA THR A 37 37.17 27.29 4.93
C THR A 37 36.62 28.01 6.17
N MET A 38 35.76 27.31 6.92
CA MET A 38 35.77 27.32 8.40
C MET A 38 35.38 25.94 8.91
N ALA A 39 36.01 25.52 10.01
CA ALA A 39 35.91 24.20 10.61
C ALA A 39 34.44 23.74 10.81
N PRO A 40 34.11 22.46 10.62
CA PRO A 40 32.77 21.96 10.84
C PRO A 40 32.48 21.93 12.35
N CYS A 41 31.86 22.99 12.86
CA CYS A 41 31.12 22.87 14.11
C CYS A 41 30.04 21.82 13.89
N CYS A 42 30.09 20.76 14.70
CA CYS A 42 29.07 19.72 14.80
C CYS A 42 27.71 20.36 15.09
N SER A 43 26.95 20.71 14.05
CA SER A 43 25.51 20.93 14.18
C SER A 43 24.84 19.56 14.12
N SER A 44 24.89 18.84 15.25
CA SER A 44 23.98 17.72 15.48
C SER A 44 22.57 18.29 15.71
N SER A 45 21.97 18.86 14.65
CA SER A 45 20.53 19.06 14.65
C SER A 45 19.91 17.66 14.84
N PRO A 46 19.05 17.44 15.85
CA PRO A 46 18.45 16.13 16.04
C PRO A 46 17.70 15.77 14.76
N ASP A 47 17.86 14.53 14.28
CA ASP A 47 17.19 14.07 13.07
C ASP A 47 15.66 14.18 13.28
N VAL A 48 15.04 15.21 12.69
CA VAL A 48 13.63 15.54 12.91
C VAL A 48 12.78 14.83 11.86
N GLU A 49 11.92 13.91 12.31
CA GLU A 49 10.90 13.31 11.46
C GLU A 49 9.81 14.35 11.15
N THR A 50 9.66 14.66 9.86
CA THR A 50 8.53 15.49 9.41
C THR A 50 7.25 14.65 9.40
N TRP A 51 6.15 15.20 9.90
CA TRP A 51 4.83 14.54 9.90
C TRP A 51 4.41 14.02 8.51
N ARG A 52 4.89 14.66 7.43
CA ARG A 52 4.65 14.27 6.04
C ARG A 52 5.26 12.91 5.72
N ASP A 53 6.45 12.61 6.23
CA ASP A 53 7.15 11.36 5.95
C ASP A 53 6.57 10.22 6.78
N ILE A 54 6.27 10.48 8.06
CA ILE A 54 5.49 9.56 8.92
C ILE A 54 4.16 9.21 8.25
N ARG A 55 3.44 10.21 7.74
CA ARG A 55 2.16 9.99 7.07
C ARG A 55 2.30 9.19 5.78
N ARG A 56 3.31 9.49 4.95
CA ARG A 56 3.60 8.69 3.74
C ARG A 56 3.92 7.24 4.10
N TYR A 57 4.69 7.03 5.15
CA TYR A 57 5.00 5.70 5.67
C TYR A 57 3.72 4.98 6.13
N ASN A 58 2.92 5.61 6.99
CA ASN A 58 1.66 5.05 7.47
C ASN A 58 0.70 4.72 6.32
N LEU A 59 0.55 5.60 5.32
CA LEU A 59 -0.27 5.33 4.13
C LEU A 59 0.24 4.15 3.32
N ARG A 60 1.56 3.96 3.21
CA ARG A 60 2.11 2.76 2.57
C ARG A 60 1.80 1.51 3.39
N MET A 61 1.95 1.56 4.71
CA MET A 61 1.68 0.42 5.59
C MET A 61 0.18 0.07 5.62
N MET A 62 -0.70 1.06 5.69
CA MET A 62 -2.14 0.88 5.58
C MET A 62 -2.51 0.18 4.26
N ARG A 63 -1.97 0.63 3.12
CA ARG A 63 -2.18 -0.06 1.83
C ARG A 63 -1.64 -1.49 1.81
N LYS A 64 -0.50 -1.75 2.46
CA LYS A 64 0.01 -3.12 2.60
C LYS A 64 -0.95 -3.99 3.41
N GLN A 65 -1.45 -3.50 4.54
CA GLN A 65 -2.40 -4.25 5.38
C GLN A 65 -3.69 -4.58 4.62
N VAL A 66 -4.24 -3.61 3.86
CA VAL A 66 -5.41 -3.88 3.00
C VAL A 66 -5.11 -4.98 1.98
N ARG A 67 -3.93 -4.94 1.32
CA ARG A 67 -3.54 -6.02 0.39
C ARG A 67 -3.41 -7.37 1.09
N TYR A 68 -2.86 -7.42 2.30
CA TYR A 68 -2.81 -8.65 3.09
C TYR A 68 -4.21 -9.18 3.42
N ILE A 69 -5.14 -8.32 3.84
CA ILE A 69 -6.53 -8.69 4.12
C ILE A 69 -7.18 -9.28 2.86
N VAL A 70 -7.03 -8.62 1.70
CA VAL A 70 -7.56 -9.10 0.42
C VAL A 70 -7.00 -10.48 0.08
N LEU A 71 -5.68 -10.67 0.22
CA LEU A 71 -5.04 -11.96 -0.06
C LEU A 71 -5.48 -13.07 0.91
N LEU A 72 -5.61 -12.76 2.20
CA LEU A 72 -6.06 -13.74 3.21
C LEU A 72 -7.53 -14.13 2.99
N MET A 73 -8.40 -13.16 2.67
CA MET A 73 -9.79 -13.42 2.30
C MET A 73 -9.90 -14.25 1.02
N ALA A 74 -9.11 -13.91 0.00
CA ALA A 74 -9.04 -14.69 -1.23
C ALA A 74 -8.55 -16.12 -1.00
N LEU A 75 -7.60 -16.32 -0.08
CA LEU A 75 -7.12 -17.64 0.30
C LEU A 75 -8.19 -18.44 1.04
N ILE A 76 -9.02 -17.81 1.88
CA ILE A 76 -10.16 -18.48 2.51
C ILE A 76 -11.14 -18.98 1.44
N GLU A 77 -11.48 -18.16 0.44
CA GLU A 77 -12.38 -18.57 -0.64
C GLU A 77 -11.77 -19.69 -1.49
N ALA A 78 -10.47 -19.58 -1.83
CA ALA A 78 -9.76 -20.62 -2.57
C ALA A 78 -9.66 -21.95 -1.79
N LEU A 79 -9.56 -21.92 -0.46
CA LEU A 79 -9.58 -23.13 0.38
C LEU A 79 -10.99 -23.68 0.60
N ARG A 80 -12.01 -22.82 0.57
CA ARG A 80 -13.42 -23.22 0.72
C ARG A 80 -13.91 -23.97 -0.52
N VAL A 81 -13.69 -23.39 -1.70
CA VAL A 81 -14.13 -23.93 -2.98
C VAL A 81 -13.12 -24.96 -3.53
N GLY A 82 -11.83 -24.69 -3.34
CA GLY A 82 -10.74 -25.46 -3.92
C GLY A 82 -10.16 -24.76 -5.16
N PRO A 83 -8.82 -24.70 -5.29
CA PRO A 83 -8.15 -23.89 -6.31
C PRO A 83 -8.36 -24.40 -7.75
N ILE A 84 -8.61 -25.70 -7.94
CA ILE A 84 -8.94 -26.25 -9.27
C ILE A 84 -10.41 -25.97 -9.59
N GLN A 85 -11.30 -26.19 -8.63
CA GLN A 85 -12.73 -25.99 -8.81
C GLN A 85 -13.08 -24.52 -9.11
N ILE A 86 -12.43 -23.57 -8.44
CA ILE A 86 -12.66 -22.14 -8.68
C ILE A 86 -12.21 -21.70 -10.08
N VAL A 87 -11.12 -22.29 -10.62
CA VAL A 87 -10.59 -21.95 -11.96
C VAL A 87 -11.46 -22.55 -13.07
N TYR A 88 -11.93 -23.79 -12.85
CA TYR A 88 -12.74 -24.53 -13.82
C TYR A 88 -14.24 -24.47 -13.53
N ALA A 89 -14.71 -23.57 -12.66
CA ALA A 89 -16.12 -23.46 -12.29
C ALA A 89 -17.01 -23.35 -13.55
N GLY A 90 -18.03 -24.21 -13.64
CA GLY A 90 -18.93 -24.32 -14.79
C GLY A 90 -18.32 -24.88 -16.08
N LYS A 91 -17.10 -25.43 -16.03
CA LYS A 91 -16.38 -26.02 -17.17
C LYS A 91 -15.83 -27.39 -16.80
N HIS A 92 -15.55 -28.24 -17.80
CA HIS A 92 -14.85 -29.51 -17.61
C HIS A 92 -15.49 -30.44 -16.54
N GLY A 93 -16.82 -30.40 -16.42
CA GLY A 93 -17.58 -31.21 -15.45
C GLY A 93 -17.61 -30.68 -14.02
N TYR A 94 -17.00 -29.52 -13.73
CA TYR A 94 -17.09 -28.88 -12.42
C TYR A 94 -18.41 -28.10 -12.27
N PRO A 95 -18.98 -28.04 -11.05
CA PRO A 95 -20.23 -27.32 -10.80
C PRO A 95 -20.07 -25.82 -11.14
N ALA A 96 -21.19 -25.20 -11.52
CA ALA A 96 -21.25 -23.75 -11.68
C ALA A 96 -21.00 -23.05 -10.32
N PRO A 97 -20.50 -21.79 -10.32
CA PRO A 97 -20.35 -21.01 -9.09
C PRO A 97 -21.66 -20.98 -8.30
N ALA A 98 -21.57 -21.16 -6.97
CA ALA A 98 -22.72 -21.05 -6.09
C ALA A 98 -23.20 -19.58 -6.00
N GLU A 99 -24.41 -19.37 -5.49
CA GLU A 99 -24.97 -18.02 -5.29
C GLU A 99 -24.11 -17.14 -4.37
N ASP A 100 -23.30 -17.75 -3.50
CA ASP A 100 -22.35 -17.06 -2.61
C ASP A 100 -20.96 -16.83 -3.24
N ASP A 101 -20.71 -17.29 -4.47
CA ASP A 101 -19.40 -17.25 -5.13
C ASP A 101 -19.20 -15.96 -5.95
N PHE A 102 -19.34 -14.82 -5.28
CA PHE A 102 -19.15 -13.49 -5.86
C PHE A 102 -18.36 -12.56 -4.93
N GLY A 103 -17.95 -11.41 -5.46
CA GLY A 103 -17.25 -10.38 -4.70
C GLY A 103 -15.73 -10.36 -4.91
N ILE A 104 -15.08 -9.47 -4.18
CA ILE A 104 -13.67 -9.14 -4.34
C ILE A 104 -12.79 -10.33 -3.93
N ALA A 105 -13.11 -11.02 -2.83
CA ALA A 105 -12.28 -12.13 -2.36
C ALA A 105 -12.36 -13.31 -3.33
N TYR A 106 -13.56 -13.64 -3.83
CA TYR A 106 -13.75 -14.69 -4.83
C TYR A 106 -12.97 -14.39 -6.12
N THR A 107 -13.07 -13.15 -6.62
CA THR A 107 -12.37 -12.73 -7.84
C THR A 107 -10.85 -12.81 -7.69
N MET A 108 -10.33 -12.35 -6.56
CA MET A 108 -8.89 -12.45 -6.25
C MET A 108 -8.46 -13.91 -6.02
N GLY A 109 -9.33 -14.72 -5.41
CA GLY A 109 -9.14 -16.16 -5.24
C GLY A 109 -9.04 -16.89 -6.58
N TYR A 110 -9.87 -16.52 -7.56
CA TYR A 110 -9.77 -17.01 -8.92
C TYR A 110 -8.41 -16.68 -9.55
N PHE A 111 -7.96 -15.42 -9.48
CA PHE A 111 -6.65 -15.03 -10.02
C PHE A 111 -5.49 -15.77 -9.38
N VAL A 112 -5.48 -15.88 -8.04
CA VAL A 112 -4.42 -16.58 -7.30
C VAL A 112 -4.44 -18.08 -7.63
N SER A 113 -5.63 -18.68 -7.69
CA SER A 113 -5.78 -20.10 -8.01
C SER A 113 -5.41 -20.41 -9.46
N TRP A 114 -5.75 -19.51 -10.39
CA TRP A 114 -5.33 -19.61 -11.78
C TRP A 114 -3.81 -19.56 -11.93
N LEU A 115 -3.15 -18.61 -11.27
CA LEU A 115 -1.68 -18.55 -11.23
C LEU A 115 -1.09 -19.83 -10.63
N TYR A 116 -1.68 -20.32 -9.53
CA TYR A 116 -1.25 -21.58 -8.90
C TYR A 116 -1.36 -22.77 -9.87
N VAL A 117 -2.49 -22.93 -10.57
CA VAL A 117 -2.69 -23.99 -11.56
C VAL A 117 -1.72 -23.84 -12.72
N CYS A 118 -1.49 -22.62 -13.24
CA CYS A 118 -0.51 -22.39 -14.30
C CYS A 118 0.92 -22.79 -13.86
N ILE A 119 1.34 -22.38 -12.67
CA ILE A 119 2.66 -22.74 -12.13
C ILE A 119 2.76 -24.25 -11.93
N PHE A 120 1.71 -24.88 -11.39
CA PHE A 120 1.65 -26.33 -11.19
C PHE A 120 1.73 -27.09 -12.52
N MET A 121 1.00 -26.66 -13.55
CA MET A 121 1.02 -27.29 -14.87
C MET A 121 2.38 -27.12 -15.57
N ILE A 122 3.03 -25.96 -15.44
CA ILE A 122 4.30 -25.69 -16.12
C ILE A 122 5.48 -26.36 -15.40
N ILE A 123 5.48 -26.36 -14.06
CA ILE A 123 6.63 -26.82 -13.27
C ILE A 123 6.41 -28.24 -12.76
N TRP A 124 5.22 -28.57 -12.25
CA TRP A 124 5.03 -29.83 -11.54
C TRP A 124 4.75 -30.99 -12.51
N VAL A 125 3.86 -30.79 -13.48
CA VAL A 125 3.47 -31.85 -14.43
C VAL A 125 4.68 -32.41 -15.19
N PRO A 126 5.54 -31.62 -15.86
CA PRO A 126 6.66 -32.20 -16.63
C PRO A 126 7.76 -32.82 -15.76
N PHE A 127 7.93 -32.39 -14.50
CA PHE A 127 9.00 -32.90 -13.63
C PHE A 127 8.58 -34.09 -12.76
N PHE A 128 7.28 -34.23 -12.46
CA PHE A 128 6.79 -35.23 -11.50
C PHE A 128 5.78 -36.22 -12.08
N GLN A 129 5.52 -36.21 -13.40
CA GLN A 129 4.60 -37.17 -14.04
C GLN A 129 4.96 -38.63 -13.72
N TRP A 130 6.25 -38.97 -13.60
CA TRP A 130 6.70 -40.32 -13.25
C TRP A 130 6.45 -40.72 -11.77
N TRP A 131 6.14 -39.75 -10.90
CA TRP A 131 6.08 -39.91 -9.44
C TRP A 131 4.63 -39.97 -8.97
N VAL A 132 3.73 -39.25 -9.65
CA VAL A 132 2.29 -39.22 -9.34
C VAL A 132 1.68 -40.62 -9.41
N ASP A 133 1.98 -41.39 -10.46
CA ASP A 133 1.49 -42.77 -10.62
C ASP A 133 2.04 -43.74 -9.55
N LYS A 134 3.17 -43.41 -8.92
CA LYS A 134 3.78 -44.25 -7.86
C LYS A 134 3.30 -43.88 -6.46
N VAL A 135 2.79 -42.67 -6.26
CA VAL A 135 2.39 -42.16 -4.92
C VAL A 135 0.89 -42.24 -4.70
N PHE A 136 0.11 -42.25 -5.77
CA PHE A 136 -1.32 -42.53 -5.74
C PHE A 136 -1.62 -43.79 -6.56
N PRO A 137 -1.22 -44.99 -6.12
CA PRO A 137 -1.79 -46.20 -6.70
C PRO A 137 -3.30 -46.14 -6.51
N ASP A 138 -4.07 -46.55 -7.52
CA ASP A 138 -5.53 -46.68 -7.56
C ASP A 138 -6.04 -47.58 -6.42
N THR A 139 -5.96 -47.07 -5.20
CA THR A 139 -6.37 -47.79 -4.00
C THR A 139 -7.69 -47.17 -3.63
N SER A 140 -8.77 -47.93 -3.83
CA SER A 140 -10.08 -47.58 -3.28
C SER A 140 -9.92 -47.39 -1.77
N GLU A 141 -9.84 -46.13 -1.33
CA GLU A 141 -9.61 -45.81 0.07
C GLU A 141 -10.83 -46.24 0.91
N ASP A 142 -10.63 -47.28 1.72
CA ASP A 142 -11.56 -47.70 2.76
C ASP A 142 -11.76 -46.54 3.77
N PRO A 143 -12.99 -46.04 3.97
CA PRO A 143 -13.27 -44.90 4.85
C PRO A 143 -13.02 -45.19 6.35
N SER A 144 -12.69 -46.43 6.71
CA SER A 144 -12.49 -46.89 8.09
C SER A 144 -11.06 -46.71 8.61
N LYS A 145 -10.07 -46.44 7.75
CA LYS A 145 -8.66 -46.22 8.14
C LYS A 145 -8.07 -45.01 7.40
N PRO A 146 -8.30 -43.77 7.88
CA PRO A 146 -7.74 -42.59 7.24
C PRO A 146 -6.20 -42.69 7.26
N SER A 147 -5.61 -42.63 6.06
CA SER A 147 -4.17 -42.57 5.87
C SER A 147 -3.56 -41.42 6.69
N PHE A 148 -2.29 -41.53 7.09
CA PHE A 148 -1.60 -40.48 7.84
C PHE A 148 -1.70 -39.12 7.13
N ALA A 149 -1.63 -39.12 5.80
CA ALA A 149 -1.82 -37.95 4.96
C ALA A 149 -3.20 -37.29 5.17
N MET A 150 -4.28 -38.07 5.22
CA MET A 150 -5.63 -37.54 5.43
C MET A 150 -5.81 -36.94 6.84
N LYS A 151 -5.19 -37.54 7.87
CA LYS A 151 -5.16 -36.97 9.23
C LYS A 151 -4.41 -35.65 9.27
N VAL A 152 -3.26 -35.57 8.60
CA VAL A 152 -2.45 -34.34 8.51
C VAL A 152 -3.18 -33.24 7.73
N MET A 153 -3.82 -33.56 6.60
CA MET A 153 -4.63 -32.61 5.84
C MET A 153 -5.83 -32.10 6.66
N CYS A 154 -6.53 -32.98 7.36
CA CYS A 154 -7.64 -32.59 8.22
C CYS A 154 -7.18 -31.65 9.36
N PHE A 155 -6.03 -31.94 9.97
CA PHE A 155 -5.44 -31.09 10.99
C PHE A 155 -5.02 -29.73 10.42
N LEU A 156 -4.30 -29.69 9.29
CA LEU A 156 -3.92 -28.45 8.60
C LEU A 156 -5.14 -27.61 8.22
N LYS A 157 -6.22 -28.24 7.75
CA LYS A 157 -7.48 -27.57 7.42
C LYS A 157 -8.11 -26.92 8.66
N LYS A 158 -8.15 -27.64 9.79
CA LYS A 158 -8.65 -27.09 11.08
C LYS A 158 -7.81 -25.93 11.58
N VAL A 159 -6.48 -26.05 11.53
CA VAL A 159 -5.56 -24.98 11.93
C VAL A 159 -5.75 -23.75 11.04
N ASN A 160 -5.82 -23.93 9.71
CA ASN A 160 -6.03 -22.82 8.77
C ASN A 160 -7.38 -22.14 8.96
N MET A 161 -8.44 -22.88 9.29
CA MET A 161 -9.74 -22.29 9.59
C MET A 161 -9.74 -21.34 10.79
N ILE A 162 -8.81 -21.52 11.74
CA ILE A 162 -8.66 -20.62 12.89
C ILE A 162 -7.62 -19.54 12.60
N LEU A 163 -6.50 -19.91 11.99
CA LEU A 163 -5.35 -19.02 11.77
C LEU A 163 -5.67 -17.90 10.78
N LEU A 164 -6.45 -18.18 9.72
CA LEU A 164 -6.77 -17.20 8.69
C LEU A 164 -7.66 -16.06 9.21
N PRO A 165 -8.80 -16.31 9.90
CA PRO A 165 -9.57 -15.24 10.53
C PRO A 165 -8.78 -14.44 11.57
N VAL A 166 -7.95 -15.10 12.39
CA VAL A 166 -7.10 -14.42 13.37
C VAL A 166 -6.10 -13.50 12.69
N SER A 167 -5.47 -13.96 11.61
CA SER A 167 -4.52 -13.16 10.83
C SER A 167 -5.19 -11.94 10.20
N ILE A 168 -6.40 -12.09 9.66
CA ILE A 168 -7.20 -10.97 9.14
C ILE A 168 -7.49 -9.96 10.25
N GLY A 169 -7.88 -10.43 11.43
CA GLY A 169 -8.12 -9.59 12.60
C GLY A 169 -6.89 -8.79 13.02
N ILE A 170 -5.72 -9.44 13.10
CA ILE A 170 -4.45 -8.77 13.44
C ILE A 170 -4.09 -7.71 12.38
N SER A 171 -4.22 -8.02 11.10
CA SER A 171 -3.97 -7.06 10.01
C SER A 171 -4.93 -5.87 10.07
N PHE A 172 -6.20 -6.10 10.40
CA PHE A 172 -7.20 -5.05 10.54
C PHE A 172 -6.93 -4.15 11.76
N ILE A 173 -6.57 -4.73 12.91
CA ILE A 173 -6.17 -3.96 14.10
C ILE A 173 -4.92 -3.12 13.79
N THR A 174 -3.93 -3.73 13.13
CA THR A 174 -2.70 -3.04 12.71
C THR A 174 -3.01 -1.88 11.76
N TYR A 175 -3.95 -2.08 10.82
CA TYR A 175 -4.47 -1.02 9.96
C TYR A 175 -5.09 0.11 10.78
N ALA A 176 -5.99 -0.18 11.72
CA ALA A 176 -6.62 0.81 12.58
C ALA A 176 -5.60 1.60 13.40
N CYS A 177 -4.58 0.94 13.93
CA CYS A 177 -3.45 1.59 14.62
C CYS A 177 -2.74 2.61 13.73
N TYR A 178 -2.48 2.29 12.45
CA TYR A 178 -1.87 3.24 11.51
C TYR A 178 -2.80 4.40 11.14
N VAL A 179 -4.11 4.16 11.06
CA VAL A 179 -5.10 5.23 10.86
C VAL A 179 -5.05 6.19 12.04
N VAL A 180 -5.16 5.70 13.27
CA VAL A 180 -5.09 6.50 14.50
C VAL A 180 -3.77 7.26 14.56
N HIS A 181 -2.64 6.59 14.32
CA HIS A 181 -1.32 7.24 14.31
C HIS A 181 -1.25 8.37 13.27
N THR A 182 -1.94 8.25 12.13
CA THR A 182 -1.98 9.28 11.09
C THR A 182 -2.75 10.53 11.53
N PHE A 183 -3.80 10.39 12.33
CA PHE A 183 -4.59 11.51 12.86
C PHE A 183 -3.97 12.13 14.12
N VAL A 184 -3.34 11.33 14.97
CA VAL A 184 -2.71 11.81 16.21
C VAL A 184 -1.44 12.59 15.90
N TYR A 185 -0.51 12.00 15.15
CA TYR A 185 0.83 12.56 14.92
C TYR A 185 0.89 13.46 13.69
N VAL A 186 0.53 14.73 13.90
CA VAL A 186 0.46 15.78 12.87
C VAL A 186 1.60 16.80 12.98
N ASP A 187 2.53 16.59 13.92
CA ASP A 187 3.63 17.52 14.21
C ASP A 187 5.01 16.92 13.86
N SER A 188 6.01 17.79 13.68
CA SER A 188 7.41 17.36 13.56
C SER A 188 7.95 16.92 14.91
N ARG A 189 8.65 15.79 14.96
CA ARG A 189 9.17 15.22 16.21
C ARG A 189 10.59 14.68 16.03
N PRO A 190 11.40 14.61 17.09
CA PRO A 190 12.65 13.88 17.03
C PRO A 190 12.39 12.39 16.75
N TYR A 191 13.29 11.78 15.98
CA TYR A 191 13.18 10.38 15.57
C TYR A 191 12.88 9.45 16.75
N GLY A 192 11.88 8.57 16.60
CA GLY A 192 11.51 7.59 17.62
C GLY A 192 10.76 8.15 18.85
N SER A 193 10.48 9.46 18.91
CA SER A 193 9.74 10.03 20.04
C SER A 193 8.28 9.55 20.08
N LYS A 194 7.86 9.08 21.27
CA LYS A 194 6.46 8.73 21.60
C LYS A 194 5.69 9.87 22.26
N THR A 195 6.28 11.06 22.38
CA THR A 195 5.61 12.20 23.01
C THR A 195 4.40 12.63 22.18
N LEU A 196 3.26 12.85 22.84
CA LEU A 196 2.05 13.34 22.18
C LEU A 196 2.29 14.77 21.65
N PRO A 197 1.85 15.07 20.41
CA PRO A 197 2.04 16.39 19.82
C PRO A 197 1.17 17.44 20.51
N LYS A 198 1.67 18.68 20.58
CA LYS A 198 0.89 19.80 21.11
C LYS A 198 -0.30 20.10 20.18
N ASN A 199 -1.47 20.31 20.76
CA ASN A 199 -2.68 20.65 20.01
C ASN A 199 -2.66 22.14 19.63
N THR A 200 -2.06 22.47 18.49
CA THR A 200 -2.10 23.81 17.91
C THR A 200 -3.29 23.98 16.97
N ARG A 201 -3.73 25.23 16.72
CA ARG A 201 -4.77 25.53 15.71
C ARG A 201 -4.41 24.97 14.32
N LYS A 202 -3.12 25.01 13.96
CA LYS A 202 -2.60 24.45 12.71
C LYS A 202 -2.79 22.93 12.67
N ASN A 203 -2.46 22.21 13.74
CA ASN A 203 -2.63 20.76 13.81
C ASN A 203 -4.10 20.35 13.72
N TRP A 204 -5.00 21.10 14.34
CA TRP A 204 -6.45 20.90 14.22
C TRP A 204 -6.98 21.11 12.81
N ALA A 205 -6.54 22.18 12.12
CA ALA A 205 -6.92 22.41 10.73
C ALA A 205 -6.50 21.24 9.82
N VAL A 206 -5.28 20.71 10.02
CA VAL A 206 -4.78 19.56 9.26
C VAL A 206 -5.60 18.30 9.52
N ARG A 207 -5.97 18.04 10.77
CA ARG A 207 -6.87 16.93 11.12
C ARG A 207 -8.24 17.09 10.47
N ALA A 208 -8.81 18.30 10.49
CA ALA A 208 -10.10 18.59 9.88
C ALA A 208 -10.10 18.33 8.36
N PHE A 209 -9.05 18.74 7.64
CA PHE A 209 -8.93 18.44 6.20
C PHE A 209 -8.84 16.95 5.91
N MET A 210 -8.14 16.18 6.74
CA MET A 210 -8.09 14.73 6.59
C MET A 210 -9.45 14.09 6.87
N LEU A 211 -10.12 14.51 7.95
CA LEU A 211 -11.46 14.03 8.30
C LEU A 211 -12.47 14.35 7.21
N LEU A 212 -12.44 15.56 6.66
CA LEU A 212 -13.29 15.98 5.55
C LEU A 212 -13.02 15.12 4.31
N GLY A 213 -11.74 14.89 3.97
CA GLY A 213 -11.35 14.01 2.88
C GLY A 213 -11.89 12.58 3.07
N THR A 214 -11.75 12.01 4.27
CA THR A 214 -12.31 10.68 4.58
C THR A 214 -13.83 10.63 4.56
N ALA A 215 -14.50 11.66 5.04
CA ALA A 215 -15.97 11.73 5.02
C ALA A 215 -16.49 11.81 3.58
N MET A 216 -15.85 12.63 2.73
CA MET A 216 -16.19 12.72 1.31
C MET A 216 -15.98 11.40 0.58
N THR A 217 -14.85 10.73 0.77
CA THR A 217 -14.55 9.49 0.03
C THR A 217 -15.38 8.30 0.50
N THR A 218 -15.75 8.24 1.78
CA THR A 218 -16.63 7.20 2.31
C THR A 218 -18.08 7.41 1.92
N SER A 219 -18.60 8.65 2.03
CA SER A 219 -19.98 8.97 1.63
C SER A 219 -20.20 8.82 0.12
N LEU A 220 -19.33 9.43 -0.70
CA LEU A 220 -19.42 9.30 -2.16
C LEU A 220 -19.16 7.87 -2.61
N GLY A 221 -18.21 7.17 -1.98
CA GLY A 221 -17.92 5.77 -2.28
C GLY A 221 -19.11 4.85 -1.99
N TYR A 222 -19.80 5.06 -0.86
CA TYR A 222 -21.01 4.32 -0.52
C TYR A 222 -22.16 4.62 -1.50
N GLY A 223 -22.40 5.90 -1.80
CA GLY A 223 -23.44 6.30 -2.77
C GLY A 223 -23.19 5.72 -4.16
N ALA A 224 -21.95 5.79 -4.65
CA ALA A 224 -21.57 5.19 -5.93
C ALA A 224 -21.78 3.66 -5.93
N PHE A 225 -21.46 2.99 -4.82
CA PHE A 225 -21.65 1.55 -4.69
C PHE A 225 -23.14 1.17 -4.70
N GLN A 226 -24.01 1.92 -4.00
CA GLN A 226 -25.45 1.70 -4.06
C GLN A 226 -26.01 1.84 -5.48
N ILE A 227 -25.56 2.86 -6.23
CA ILE A 227 -26.01 3.06 -7.61
C ILE A 227 -25.57 1.88 -8.49
N LEU A 228 -24.32 1.43 -8.36
CA LEU A 228 -23.81 0.27 -9.11
C LEU A 228 -24.52 -1.04 -8.75
N ALA A 229 -24.87 -1.23 -7.47
CA ALA A 229 -25.65 -2.37 -7.02
C ALA A 229 -27.07 -2.34 -7.60
N ASN A 230 -27.72 -1.16 -7.60
CA ASN A 230 -29.06 -1.00 -8.17
C ASN A 230 -29.10 -1.20 -9.70
N MET A 231 -27.98 -0.98 -10.39
CA MET A 231 -27.82 -1.24 -11.83
C MET A 231 -27.34 -2.66 -12.14
N ASP A 232 -27.22 -3.53 -11.13
CA ASP A 232 -26.74 -4.90 -11.24
C ASP A 232 -25.31 -5.04 -11.83
N LEU A 233 -24.50 -3.98 -11.70
CA LEU A 233 -23.14 -3.91 -12.26
C LEU A 233 -22.07 -4.37 -11.26
N ALA A 234 -22.27 -4.14 -9.97
CA ALA A 234 -21.29 -4.49 -8.95
C ALA A 234 -21.95 -4.96 -7.66
N HIS A 235 -21.72 -6.23 -7.33
CA HIS A 235 -22.16 -6.87 -6.09
C HIS A 235 -20.94 -7.26 -5.25
N VAL A 236 -20.92 -6.83 -4.00
CA VAL A 236 -19.84 -7.10 -3.03
C VAL A 236 -20.51 -7.48 -1.71
N LYS A 237 -20.02 -8.55 -1.09
CA LYS A 237 -20.51 -9.00 0.21
C LYS A 237 -20.31 -7.89 1.25
N THR A 238 -21.28 -7.69 2.14
CA THR A 238 -21.22 -6.65 3.20
C THR A 238 -19.93 -6.72 4.02
N LEU A 239 -19.46 -7.94 4.31
CA LEU A 239 -18.23 -8.18 5.05
C LEU A 239 -16.98 -7.74 4.25
N GLU A 240 -16.93 -8.01 2.96
CA GLU A 240 -15.85 -7.54 2.08
C GLU A 240 -15.88 -6.02 1.91
N TYR A 241 -17.08 -5.43 1.83
CA TYR A 241 -17.23 -3.98 1.81
C TYR A 241 -16.63 -3.34 3.06
N ALA A 242 -16.97 -3.87 4.24
CA ALA A 242 -16.46 -3.35 5.52
C ALA A 242 -14.95 -3.56 5.70
N LEU A 243 -14.41 -4.71 5.30
CA LEU A 243 -13.00 -5.07 5.54
C LEU A 243 -12.04 -4.61 4.44
N ILE A 244 -12.53 -4.37 3.22
CA ILE A 244 -11.70 -4.02 2.06
C ILE A 244 -12.04 -2.60 1.58
N VAL A 245 -13.30 -2.37 1.19
CA VAL A 245 -13.71 -1.14 0.51
C VAL A 245 -13.60 0.06 1.45
N VAL A 246 -14.11 -0.03 2.68
CA VAL A 246 -14.05 1.06 3.67
C VAL A 246 -12.59 1.44 3.99
N PRO A 247 -11.68 0.50 4.31
CA PRO A 247 -10.26 0.82 4.49
C PRO A 247 -9.59 1.47 3.27
N VAL A 248 -9.98 1.10 2.05
CA VAL A 248 -9.50 1.74 0.82
C VAL A 248 -10.03 3.18 0.71
N GLN A 249 -11.31 3.40 0.97
CA GLN A 249 -11.94 4.73 0.95
C GLN A 249 -11.29 5.66 1.99
N ILE A 250 -11.01 5.17 3.20
CA ILE A 250 -10.30 5.92 4.24
C ILE A 250 -8.88 6.28 3.77
N ASN A 251 -8.13 5.33 3.22
CA ASN A 251 -6.79 5.60 2.66
C ASN A 251 -6.82 6.68 1.59
N PHE A 252 -7.79 6.60 0.67
CA PHE A 252 -7.96 7.57 -0.40
C PHE A 252 -8.38 8.94 0.15
N GLY A 253 -9.23 8.98 1.17
CA GLY A 253 -9.66 10.21 1.83
C GLY A 253 -8.53 10.93 2.56
N ILE A 254 -7.69 10.18 3.30
CA ILE A 254 -6.49 10.75 3.93
C ILE A 254 -5.54 11.31 2.86
N LEU A 255 -5.35 10.59 1.74
CA LEU A 255 -4.54 11.06 0.63
C LEU A 255 -5.12 12.35 0.03
N LEU A 256 -6.42 12.39 -0.25
CA LEU A 256 -7.10 13.57 -0.79
C LEU A 256 -6.94 14.78 0.15
N GLY A 257 -7.20 14.59 1.44
CA GLY A 257 -7.02 15.61 2.47
C GLY A 257 -5.59 16.15 2.51
N THR A 258 -4.59 15.29 2.37
CA THR A 258 -3.17 15.72 2.32
C THR A 258 -2.84 16.55 1.09
N VAL A 259 -3.39 16.18 -0.07
CA VAL A 259 -3.16 16.91 -1.33
C VAL A 259 -3.85 18.27 -1.28
N MET A 260 -5.09 18.33 -0.79
CA MET A 260 -5.82 19.59 -0.60
C MET A 260 -5.07 20.53 0.35
N GLN A 261 -4.60 20.01 1.48
CA GLN A 261 -3.78 20.76 2.43
C GLN A 261 -2.52 21.34 1.74
N PHE A 262 -1.77 20.52 0.99
CA PHE A 262 -0.57 20.99 0.30
C PHE A 262 -0.87 22.09 -0.72
N ARG A 263 -1.98 21.96 -1.47
CA ARG A 263 -2.41 22.99 -2.42
C ARG A 263 -2.79 24.29 -1.71
N MET A 264 -3.44 24.22 -0.55
CA MET A 264 -3.77 25.41 0.24
C MET A 264 -2.53 26.08 0.83
N GLU A 265 -1.62 25.31 1.46
CA GLU A 265 -0.36 25.84 2.00
C GLU A 265 0.48 26.52 0.91
N LYS A 266 0.59 25.91 -0.28
CA LYS A 266 1.29 26.49 -1.43
C LYS A 266 0.64 27.78 -1.93
N ARG A 267 -0.69 27.88 -1.90
CA ARG A 267 -1.42 29.10 -2.28
C ARG A 267 -1.20 30.21 -1.24
N LEU A 268 -1.24 29.88 0.05
CA LEU A 268 -1.00 30.83 1.13
C LEU A 268 0.44 31.36 1.10
N ALA A 269 1.43 30.49 0.93
CA ALA A 269 2.83 30.89 0.83
C ALA A 269 3.08 31.83 -0.37
N ARG A 270 2.44 31.57 -1.52
CA ARG A 270 2.50 32.48 -2.68
C ARG A 270 1.87 33.84 -2.40
N LYS A 271 0.72 33.87 -1.73
CA LYS A 271 0.07 35.13 -1.34
C LYS A 271 0.92 35.93 -0.35
N GLN A 272 1.53 35.26 0.63
CA GLN A 272 2.44 35.89 1.60
C GLN A 272 3.70 36.42 0.93
N ALA A 273 4.30 35.68 0.00
CA ALA A 273 5.44 36.15 -0.77
C ALA A 273 5.10 37.39 -1.61
N LEU A 274 3.94 37.40 -2.27
CA LEU A 274 3.47 38.57 -3.03
C LEU A 274 3.16 39.77 -2.14
N GLN A 275 2.64 39.55 -0.93
CA GLN A 275 2.43 40.62 0.04
C GLN A 275 3.75 41.16 0.56
N ALA A 276 4.73 40.31 0.88
CA ALA A 276 6.05 40.74 1.32
C ALA A 276 6.74 41.63 0.27
N VAL A 277 6.73 41.21 -1.00
CA VAL A 277 7.27 42.01 -2.12
C VAL A 277 6.58 43.37 -2.23
N ARG A 278 5.24 43.42 -2.17
CA ARG A 278 4.49 44.70 -2.19
C ARG A 278 4.80 45.60 -1.00
N THR A 279 5.09 45.03 0.16
CA THR A 279 5.43 45.81 1.35
C THR A 279 6.84 46.37 1.22
N GLU A 280 7.78 45.57 0.70
CA GLU A 280 9.16 46.01 0.41
C GLU A 280 9.23 47.08 -0.69
N GLU A 281 8.44 46.95 -1.76
CA GLU A 281 8.29 47.98 -2.79
C GLU A 281 7.72 49.29 -2.21
N GLY A 282 6.67 49.21 -1.39
CA GLY A 282 6.11 50.39 -0.71
C GLY A 282 7.09 51.08 0.23
N PHE A 283 7.89 50.31 0.99
CA PHE A 283 8.95 50.87 1.84
C PHE A 283 10.10 51.49 1.03
N ALA A 284 10.42 50.93 -0.14
CA ALA A 284 11.44 51.48 -1.03
C ALA A 284 10.98 52.81 -1.65
N ASP A 285 9.72 52.90 -2.06
CA ASP A 285 9.11 54.12 -2.61
C ASP A 285 8.99 55.24 -1.55
N GLU A 286 8.56 54.92 -0.32
CA GLU A 286 8.55 55.89 0.78
C GLU A 286 9.96 56.40 1.13
N LYS A 287 10.97 55.52 1.10
CA LYS A 287 12.36 55.90 1.35
C LYS A 287 12.94 56.75 0.21
N ALA A 288 12.57 56.47 -1.04
CA ALA A 288 12.98 57.27 -2.19
C ALA A 288 12.37 58.68 -2.14
N ALA A 289 11.08 58.80 -1.82
CA ALA A 289 10.40 60.08 -1.66
C ALA A 289 11.00 60.96 -0.53
N LEU A 290 11.52 60.34 0.54
CA LEU A 290 12.19 61.06 1.63
C LEU A 290 13.63 61.51 1.30
N MET A 291 14.25 61.00 0.24
CA MET A 291 15.61 61.40 -0.19
C MET A 291 15.60 62.42 -1.35
N GLU A 292 14.43 62.72 -1.92
CA GLU A 292 14.23 63.77 -2.96
C GLU A 292 13.95 65.17 -2.39
N VAL A 293 13.94 65.34 -1.06
CA VAL A 293 13.81 66.63 -0.35
C VAL A 293 15.15 67.09 0.20
#